data_AF-A0A1I5GM85-F1
#
_entry.id   AF-A0A1I5GM85-F1
#
_cell.length_a   1.000
_cell.length_b   1.000
_cell.length_c   1.000
_cell.angle_alpha   90.00
_cell.angle_beta   90.00
_cell.angle_gamma   90.00
#
_symmetry.space_group_name_H-M   'P 1'
#
loop_
_entity.id
_entity.type
_entity.pdbx_description
1 polymer ?
#
loop_
_entity_poly.entity_id
_entity_poly.type
_entity_poly.pdbx_seq_one_letter_code
_entity_poly.pdbx_strand_id
1 'polypeptide(L)'
;MPAGRFREPPLKVFPGDVDDTCNELVLELTDQPTIFADVRAKVPGPTFELGRGRMRLALPEAFPEAEPLEAYERLLLDVMRGDPTSFISSDQVELLWRLCSIRC
;
A
#
# COMPACT_ATOMS: atom_id res chain seq x y z
N MET A 1 -0.51 9.14 -2.62
CA MET A 1 -0.31 7.72 -2.99
C MET A 1 0.86 7.18 -2.19
N PRO A 2 0.65 6.54 -1.02
CA PRO A 2 1.72 5.80 -0.37
C PRO A 2 2.15 4.63 -1.27
N ALA A 3 3.41 4.64 -1.66
CA ALA A 3 4.02 3.57 -2.44
C ALA A 3 5.24 3.05 -1.69
N GLY A 4 5.20 1.76 -1.36
CA GLY A 4 6.30 1.05 -0.72
C GLY A 4 7.17 0.41 -1.79
N ARG A 5 8.37 0.95 -2.00
CA ARG A 5 9.37 0.31 -2.86
C ARG A 5 10.10 -0.78 -2.08
N PHE A 6 10.09 -2.00 -2.60
CA PHE A 6 10.88 -3.08 -2.02
C PHE A 6 12.37 -2.85 -2.23
N ARG A 7 13.20 -3.60 -1.51
CA ARG A 7 14.64 -3.65 -1.80
C ARG A 7 14.89 -4.50 -3.04
N GLU A 8 15.99 -4.23 -3.71
CA GLU A 8 16.43 -5.08 -4.81
C GLU A 8 16.77 -6.48 -4.25
N PRO A 9 16.36 -7.55 -4.94
CA PRO A 9 16.79 -8.90 -4.60
C PRO A 9 18.33 -8.99 -4.60
N PRO A 10 18.94 -9.57 -3.55
CA PRO A 10 20.40 -9.62 -3.43
C PRO A 10 21.08 -10.52 -4.46
N LEU A 11 20.32 -11.40 -5.13
CA LEU A 11 20.82 -12.36 -6.09
C LEU A 11 20.06 -12.26 -7.41
N LYS A 12 20.79 -11.95 -8.48
CA LYS A 12 20.29 -11.94 -9.85
C LYS A 12 20.51 -13.33 -10.47
N VAL A 13 19.53 -14.20 -10.31
CA VAL A 13 19.61 -15.61 -10.78
C VAL A 13 19.22 -15.80 -12.24
N PHE A 14 18.74 -14.75 -12.90
CA PHE A 14 18.15 -14.84 -14.24
C PHE A 14 19.03 -14.12 -15.28
N PRO A 15 19.35 -14.78 -16.42
CA PRO A 15 20.10 -14.15 -17.51
C PRO A 15 19.31 -12.96 -18.08
N GLY A 16 19.95 -11.80 -18.24
CA GLY A 16 19.27 -10.59 -18.73
C GLY A 16 18.49 -9.81 -17.67
N ASP A 17 18.70 -10.09 -16.37
CA ASP A 17 18.21 -9.26 -15.25
C ASP A 17 19.03 -7.95 -15.17
N VAL A 18 18.87 -7.08 -16.17
CA VAL A 18 19.56 -5.79 -16.30
C VAL A 18 18.73 -4.63 -15.69
N ASP A 19 17.49 -4.92 -15.28
CA ASP A 19 16.58 -3.93 -14.71
C ASP A 19 16.72 -3.89 -13.17
N ASP A 20 17.46 -2.89 -12.66
CA ASP A 20 17.66 -2.62 -11.21
C ASP A 20 16.39 -2.12 -10.50
N THR A 21 15.23 -2.21 -11.16
CA THR A 21 14.00 -1.71 -10.58
C THR A 21 13.42 -2.70 -9.59
N CYS A 22 13.23 -2.22 -8.38
CA CYS A 22 12.57 -2.97 -7.32
C CYS A 22 11.08 -3.17 -7.59
N ASN A 23 10.54 -4.22 -6.98
CA ASN A 23 9.09 -4.39 -6.88
C ASN A 23 8.48 -3.21 -6.08
N GLU A 24 7.20 -2.97 -6.29
CA GLU A 24 6.46 -1.88 -5.63
C GLU A 24 5.08 -2.35 -5.15
N LEU A 25 4.70 -1.92 -3.96
CA LEU A 25 3.34 -2.07 -3.43
C LEU A 25 2.72 -0.68 -3.33
N VAL A 26 1.68 -0.43 -4.13
CA VAL A 26 0.96 0.85 -4.14
C VAL A 26 -0.40 0.66 -3.49
N LEU A 27 -0.71 1.49 -2.50
CA LEU A 27 -2.01 1.55 -1.84
C LEU A 27 -2.69 2.86 -2.23
N GLU A 28 -3.69 2.78 -3.10
CA GLU A 28 -4.57 3.89 -3.43
C GLU A 28 -5.76 3.86 -2.45
N LEU A 29 -5.84 4.87 -1.59
CA LEU A 29 -6.80 4.95 -0.48
C LEU A 29 -7.90 6.01 -0.71
N THR A 30 -8.03 6.49 -1.95
CA THR A 30 -9.01 7.51 -2.35
C THR A 30 -10.36 6.86 -2.65
N ASP A 31 -11.27 7.59 -3.31
CA ASP A 31 -12.66 7.22 -3.61
C ASP A 31 -12.86 5.79 -4.15
N GLN A 32 -11.87 5.21 -4.83
CA GLN A 32 -11.90 3.82 -5.32
C GLN A 32 -10.67 3.06 -4.83
N PRO A 33 -10.70 2.53 -3.59
CA PRO A 33 -9.54 1.92 -2.98
C PRO A 33 -8.99 0.75 -3.82
N THR A 34 -7.73 0.86 -4.20
CA THR A 34 -7.08 -0.10 -5.10
C THR A 34 -5.67 -0.43 -4.62
N ILE A 35 -5.33 -1.71 -4.66
CA ILE A 35 -4.02 -2.23 -4.32
C ILE A 35 -3.34 -2.69 -5.60
N PHE A 36 -2.13 -2.18 -5.86
CA PHE A 36 -1.27 -2.65 -6.94
C PHE A 36 -0.02 -3.30 -6.39
N ALA A 37 0.37 -4.43 -6.97
CA ALA A 37 1.68 -5.02 -6.76
C ALA A 37 2.39 -5.14 -8.11
N ASP A 38 3.46 -4.36 -8.28
CA ASP A 38 4.33 -4.41 -9.43
C ASP A 38 5.48 -5.35 -9.13
N VAL A 39 5.53 -6.47 -9.86
CA VAL A 39 6.47 -7.57 -9.63
C VAL A 39 7.19 -7.97 -10.91
N ARG A 40 8.40 -8.48 -10.78
CA ARG A 40 9.09 -9.17 -11.87
C ARG A 40 8.51 -10.57 -12.07
N ALA A 41 8.21 -10.92 -13.31
CA ALA A 41 7.69 -12.24 -13.68
C ALA A 41 8.28 -12.70 -15.02
N LYS A 42 8.33 -14.02 -15.23
CA LYS A 42 8.69 -14.59 -16.54
C LYS A 42 7.65 -14.14 -17.57
N VAL A 43 8.10 -13.58 -18.69
CA VAL A 43 7.23 -13.33 -19.84
C VAL A 43 6.75 -14.68 -20.40
N PRO A 44 5.42 -14.90 -20.56
CA PRO A 44 4.92 -16.12 -21.17
C PRO A 44 5.48 -16.30 -22.59
N GLY A 45 6.16 -17.42 -22.83
CA GLY A 45 6.83 -17.67 -24.10
C GLY A 45 7.89 -18.77 -24.02
N PRO A 46 8.51 -19.10 -25.17
CA PRO A 46 9.56 -20.11 -25.28
C PRO A 46 10.92 -19.62 -24.76
N THR A 47 11.14 -18.30 -24.73
CA THR A 47 12.37 -17.71 -24.20
C THR A 47 12.32 -17.55 -22.69
N PHE A 48 13.50 -17.38 -22.10
CA PHE A 48 13.67 -17.14 -20.67
C PHE A 48 13.94 -15.65 -20.44
N GLU A 49 12.89 -14.86 -20.59
CA GLU A 49 12.94 -13.40 -20.43
C GLU A 49 12.10 -12.97 -19.23
N LEU A 50 12.63 -12.02 -18.46
CA LEU A 50 11.90 -11.37 -17.37
C LEU A 50 11.24 -10.10 -17.87
N GLY A 51 10.00 -9.89 -17.43
CA GLY A 51 9.26 -8.66 -17.63
C GLY A 51 8.63 -8.20 -16.30
N ARG A 52 7.87 -7.11 -16.37
CA ARG A 52 7.08 -6.63 -15.25
C ARG A 52 5.62 -7.05 -15.40
N GLY A 53 5.09 -7.66 -14.35
CA GLY A 53 3.67 -7.91 -14.16
C GLY A 53 3.10 -6.96 -13.13
N ARG A 54 1.91 -6.43 -13.41
CA ARG A 54 1.11 -5.66 -12.46
C ARG A 54 -0.07 -6.50 -11.99
N MET A 55 -0.15 -6.76 -10.70
CA MET A 55 -1.34 -7.30 -10.06
C MET A 55 -2.20 -6.13 -9.58
N ARG A 56 -3.52 -6.21 -9.76
CA ARG A 56 -4.48 -5.18 -9.34
C ARG A 56 -5.61 -5.83 -8.55
N LEU A 57 -5.90 -5.28 -7.38
CA LEU A 57 -7.08 -5.58 -6.58
C LEU A 57 -7.83 -4.28 -6.31
N ALA A 58 -8.93 -4.04 -7.02
CA ALA A 58 -9.85 -2.96 -6.70
C ALA A 58 -10.91 -3.46 -5.73
N LEU A 59 -10.98 -2.85 -4.54
CA LEU A 59 -11.94 -3.27 -3.52
C LEU A 59 -13.41 -3.12 -3.97
N PRO A 60 -13.81 -2.05 -4.70
CA PRO A 60 -15.19 -1.93 -5.20
C PRO A 60 -15.58 -3.03 -6.19
N GLU A 61 -14.62 -3.55 -6.96
CA GLU A 61 -14.88 -4.66 -7.89
C GLU A 61 -14.89 -6.02 -7.18
N ALA A 62 -14.03 -6.19 -6.18
CA ALA A 62 -13.93 -7.43 -5.41
C ALA A 62 -15.10 -7.62 -4.43
N PHE A 63 -15.66 -6.52 -3.92
CA PHE A 63 -16.75 -6.50 -2.94
C PHE A 63 -17.86 -5.52 -3.38
N PRO A 64 -18.58 -5.82 -4.46
CA PRO A 64 -19.53 -4.87 -5.06
C PRO A 64 -20.76 -4.59 -4.18
N GLU A 65 -21.08 -5.49 -3.25
CA GLU A 65 -22.21 -5.36 -2.30
C GLU A 65 -21.78 -4.71 -0.98
N ALA A 66 -20.50 -4.38 -0.81
CA ALA A 66 -20.05 -3.72 0.41
C ALA A 66 -20.49 -2.25 0.42
N GLU A 67 -21.09 -1.84 1.53
CA GLU A 67 -21.37 -0.44 1.83
C GLU A 67 -20.37 0.03 2.90
N PRO A 68 -19.19 0.56 2.51
CA PRO A 68 -18.20 1.04 3.46
C PRO A 68 -18.76 2.26 4.20
N LEU A 69 -18.47 2.33 5.51
CA LEU A 69 -18.76 3.52 6.31
C LEU A 69 -17.87 4.67 5.86
N GLU A 70 -18.45 5.87 5.82
CA GLU A 70 -17.68 7.10 5.68
C GLU A 70 -16.75 7.30 6.88
N ALA A 71 -15.68 8.06 6.69
CA ALA A 71 -14.63 8.21 7.69
C ALA A 71 -15.16 8.62 9.08
N TYR A 72 -16.09 9.57 9.15
CA TYR A 72 -16.69 10.00 10.42
C TYR A 72 -17.70 9.02 10.98
N GLU A 73 -18.46 8.32 10.14
CA GLU A 73 -19.39 7.27 10.59
C GLU A 73 -18.62 6.15 11.28
N ARG A 74 -17.48 5.76 10.69
CA ARG A 74 -16.57 4.78 11.27
C ARG A 74 -16.03 5.23 12.62
N LEU A 75 -15.53 6.46 12.72
CA LEU A 75 -14.99 6.99 13.98
C LEU A 75 -16.05 7.09 15.08
N LEU A 76 -17.27 7.52 14.75
CA LEU A 76 -18.38 7.56 15.71
C LEU A 76 -18.77 6.16 16.19
N LEU A 77 -18.83 5.19 15.28
CA LEU A 77 -19.08 3.80 15.64
C LEU A 77 -18.01 3.24 16.57
N ASP A 78 -16.73 3.53 16.30
CA ASP A 78 -15.61 3.12 17.14
C ASP A 78 -15.73 3.72 18.55
N VAL A 79 -16.13 5.00 18.70
CA VAL A 79 -16.42 5.63 20.01
C VAL A 79 -17.57 4.92 20.73
N MET A 80 -18.67 4.63 20.05
CA MET A 80 -19.82 3.93 20.66
C MET A 80 -19.44 2.52 21.14
N ARG A 81 -18.46 1.89 20.48
CA ARG A 81 -17.93 0.58 20.86
C ARG A 81 -16.80 0.64 21.89
N GLY A 82 -16.31 1.84 22.21
CA GLY A 82 -15.14 2.02 23.08
C GLY A 82 -13.85 1.49 22.46
N ASP A 83 -13.73 1.48 21.13
CA ASP A 83 -12.54 1.04 20.41
C ASP A 83 -11.64 2.24 20.03
N PRO A 84 -10.44 2.38 20.63
CA PRO A 84 -9.56 3.50 20.36
C PRO A 84 -8.63 3.28 19.15
N THR A 85 -8.73 2.17 18.42
CA THR A 85 -7.74 1.78 17.38
C THR A 85 -7.55 2.81 16.28
N SER A 86 -8.62 3.53 15.90
CA SER A 86 -8.61 4.56 14.86
C SER A 86 -8.21 5.95 15.38
N PHE A 87 -7.87 6.08 16.66
CA PHE A 87 -7.56 7.35 17.31
C PHE A 87 -6.08 7.44 17.67
N ILE A 88 -5.54 8.65 17.61
CA ILE A 88 -4.19 8.96 18.07
C ILE A 88 -4.18 9.22 19.58
N SER A 89 -3.20 8.68 20.31
CA SER A 89 -3.08 8.94 21.75
C SER A 89 -2.51 10.34 22.05
N SER A 90 -2.74 10.84 23.27
CA SER A 90 -2.17 12.12 23.73
C SER A 90 -0.66 12.18 23.56
N ASP A 91 0.03 11.11 23.95
CA ASP A 91 1.50 11.03 23.92
C ASP A 91 2.03 11.08 22.49
N GLN A 92 1.31 10.44 21.55
CA GLN A 92 1.63 10.50 20.12
C GLN A 92 1.41 11.90 19.54
N VAL A 93 0.34 12.60 19.96
CA VAL A 93 0.09 14.00 19.56
C VAL A 93 1.22 14.92 20.06
N GLU A 94 1.63 14.80 21.32
CA GLU A 94 2.74 15.58 21.86
C GLU A 94 4.05 15.32 21.10
N LEU A 95 4.34 14.06 20.76
CA LEU A 95 5.52 13.70 19.98
C LEU A 95 5.49 14.31 18.58
N LEU A 96 4.34 14.24 17.90
CA LEU A 96 4.17 14.85 16.58
C LEU A 96 4.44 16.37 16.62
N TRP A 97 3.90 17.08 17.62
CA TRP A 97 4.16 18.50 17.79
C TRP A 97 5.64 18.82 18.02
N ARG A 98 6.36 18.01 18.80
CA ARG A 98 7.82 18.17 18.99
C ARG A 98 8.57 17.97 17.68
N LEU A 99 8.24 16.95 16.90
CA LEU A 99 8.90 16.67 15.62
C LEU A 99 8.64 17.77 14.59
N CYS A 100 7.41 18.27 14.51
CA CYS A 100 7.04 19.34 13.58
C CYS A 100 7.63 20.69 13.95
N SER A 101 7.77 21.01 15.24
CA SER A 101 8.30 22.30 15.70
C SER A 101 9.82 22.43 15.58
N ILE A 102 10.58 21.32 15.52
CA ILE A 102 12.06 21.31 15.46
C ILE A 102 12.62 21.62 14.05
N ARG A 103 11.79 21.69 13.00
CA ARG A 103 12.23 21.98 11.62
C ARG A 103 11.49 23.16 10.95
N CYS A 104 11.11 24.18 11.73
CA CYS A 104 10.64 25.45 11.17
C CYS A 104 11.70 26.55 11.31
#